data_AF-A0A399SL49-F1
#
_entry.id   AF-A0A399SL49-F1
#
_cell.length_a   1.000
_cell.length_b   1.000
_cell.length_c   1.000
_cell.angle_alpha   90.00
_cell.angle_beta   90.00
_cell.angle_gamma   90.00
#
_symmetry.space_group_name_H-M   'P 1'
#
loop_
_entity.id
_entity.type
_entity.pdbx_description
1 polymer ?
#
loop_
_entity_poly.entity_id
_entity_poly.type
_entity_poly.pdbx_seq_one_letter_code
_entity_poly.pdbx_strand_id
1 'polypeptide(L)'
;MRLSRYFLPILRDTPKEAEIVSHRLMLRAGMIRQEAAGIYAWLPLGLRVLNKVEQIVREEMDRAGAVELLMPTLQLADLWRESGRYDAYGPEMLRILDRHERELLYGPTNEEMVTDI
;
A
#
# COMPACT_ATOMS: atom_id res chain seq x y z
N MET A 1 -9.55 21.63 12.83
CA MET A 1 -10.66 21.08 12.00
C MET A 1 -11.89 20.91 12.89
N ARG A 2 -13.06 21.43 12.51
CA ARG A 2 -14.32 21.23 13.27
C ARG A 2 -14.99 19.93 12.82
N LEU A 3 -15.53 19.13 13.75
CA LEU A 3 -16.16 17.85 13.42
C LEU A 3 -17.33 18.00 12.42
N SER A 4 -18.10 19.09 12.52
CA SER A 4 -19.19 19.40 11.58
C SER A 4 -18.76 19.64 10.13
N ARG A 5 -17.46 19.77 9.87
CA ARG A 5 -16.87 19.91 8.53
C ARG A 5 -15.87 18.77 8.23
N TYR A 6 -15.96 17.66 8.97
CA TYR A 6 -15.03 16.55 8.87
C TYR A 6 -15.78 15.25 8.62
N PHE A 7 -15.28 14.44 7.70
CA PHE A 7 -15.87 13.12 7.43
C PHE A 7 -15.28 12.09 8.41
N LEU A 8 -16.11 11.63 9.36
CA LEU A 8 -15.75 10.66 10.38
C LEU A 8 -16.93 9.72 10.71
N PRO A 9 -17.12 8.65 9.91
CA PRO A 9 -18.26 7.75 10.05
C PRO A 9 -18.02 6.71 11.16
N ILE A 10 -18.28 7.07 12.42
CA ILE A 10 -18.14 6.14 13.55
C ILE A 10 -19.18 5.02 13.48
N LEU A 11 -18.78 3.77 13.71
CA LEU A 11 -19.68 2.62 13.78
C LEU A 11 -20.03 2.26 15.22
N ARG A 12 -21.33 2.14 15.51
CA ARG A 12 -21.84 1.71 16.81
C ARG A 12 -21.42 0.28 17.12
N ASP A 13 -21.73 -0.62 16.18
CA ASP A 13 -21.49 -2.04 16.32
C ASP A 13 -20.14 -2.44 15.73
N THR A 14 -19.58 -3.52 16.26
CA THR A 14 -18.34 -4.08 15.73
C THR A 14 -18.66 -4.87 14.45
N PRO A 15 -18.01 -4.57 13.33
CA PRO A 15 -18.20 -5.33 12.10
C PRO A 15 -17.80 -6.80 12.30
N LYS A 16 -18.64 -7.73 11.81
CA LYS A 16 -18.50 -9.18 12.09
C LYS A 16 -17.29 -9.80 11.41
N GLU A 17 -16.86 -9.19 10.31
CA GLU A 17 -15.70 -9.57 9.49
C GLU A 17 -14.35 -9.26 10.16
N ALA A 18 -14.34 -8.46 11.24
CA ALA A 18 -13.10 -8.09 11.92
C ALA A 18 -12.79 -9.03 13.09
N GLU A 19 -11.79 -9.90 12.92
CA GLU A 19 -11.41 -10.88 13.95
C GLU A 19 -10.52 -10.27 15.04
N ILE A 20 -9.56 -9.42 14.67
CA ILE A 20 -8.57 -8.84 15.59
C ILE A 20 -8.92 -7.42 16.06
N VAL A 21 -8.44 -7.04 17.25
CA VAL A 21 -8.80 -5.77 17.90
C VAL A 21 -8.44 -4.53 17.10
N SER A 22 -7.28 -4.51 16.45
CA SER A 22 -6.83 -3.37 15.63
C SER A 22 -7.78 -3.13 14.46
N HIS A 23 -8.11 -4.18 13.70
CA HIS A 23 -9.05 -4.11 12.58
C HIS A 23 -10.43 -3.61 13.03
N ARG A 24 -10.96 -4.16 14.14
CA ARG A 24 -12.24 -3.72 14.73
C ARG A 24 -12.23 -2.23 15.07
N LEU A 25 -11.17 -1.74 15.72
CA LEU A 25 -11.06 -0.35 16.13
C LEU A 25 -10.91 0.60 14.94
N MET A 26 -10.11 0.25 13.94
CA MET A 26 -9.93 1.09 12.75
C MET A 26 -11.22 1.25 11.94
N LEU A 27 -12.01 0.18 11.80
CA LEU A 27 -13.34 0.27 11.19
C LEU A 27 -14.28 1.14 12.02
N ARG A 28 -14.40 0.86 13.33
CA ARG A 28 -15.33 1.59 14.21
C ARG A 28 -14.99 3.06 14.37
N ALA A 29 -13.72 3.41 14.37
CA ALA A 29 -13.25 4.78 14.46
C ALA A 29 -13.35 5.56 13.12
N GLY A 30 -13.87 4.94 12.06
CA GLY A 30 -13.96 5.57 10.74
C GLY A 30 -12.59 5.91 10.15
N MET A 31 -11.60 5.04 10.35
CA MET A 31 -10.24 5.21 9.83
C MET A 31 -10.02 4.52 8.49
N ILE A 32 -10.66 3.37 8.25
CA ILE A 32 -10.55 2.60 7.01
C ILE A 32 -11.92 2.08 6.58
N ARG A 33 -12.05 1.75 5.30
CA ARG A 33 -13.17 1.03 4.71
C ARG A 33 -12.65 -0.03 3.76
N GLN A 34 -13.18 -1.25 3.84
CA GLN A 34 -12.80 -2.31 2.92
C GLN A 34 -13.52 -2.14 1.58
N GLU A 35 -12.76 -2.14 0.48
CA GLU A 35 -13.30 -2.06 -0.90
C GLU A 35 -13.25 -3.43 -1.59
N ALA A 36 -12.25 -4.26 -1.27
CA ALA A 36 -12.16 -5.67 -1.66
C ALA A 36 -11.37 -6.48 -0.62
N ALA A 37 -11.24 -7.80 -0.79
CA ALA A 37 -10.42 -8.63 0.10
C ALA A 37 -8.97 -8.13 0.14
N GLY A 38 -8.50 -7.70 1.32
CA GLY A 38 -7.16 -7.14 1.48
C GLY A 38 -6.94 -5.71 0.93
N ILE A 39 -7.97 -5.06 0.37
CA ILE A 39 -7.86 -3.73 -0.25
C ILE A 39 -8.77 -2.73 0.48
N TYR A 40 -8.18 -1.63 0.95
CA TYR A 40 -8.83 -0.67 1.83
C TYR A 40 -8.71 0.76 1.31
N ALA A 41 -9.79 1.52 1.45
CA ALA A 41 -9.75 2.98 1.41
C ALA A 41 -9.35 3.54 2.78
N TRP A 42 -8.35 4.42 2.79
CA TRP A 42 -7.98 5.18 3.99
C TRP A 42 -8.88 6.41 4.14
N LEU A 43 -9.69 6.43 5.19
CA LEU A 43 -10.57 7.55 5.50
C LEU A 43 -9.77 8.70 6.14
N PRO A 44 -10.30 9.94 6.21
CA PRO A 44 -9.51 11.11 6.61
C PRO A 44 -8.77 10.97 7.93
N LEU A 45 -9.36 10.33 8.95
CA LEU A 45 -8.67 10.10 10.22
C LEU A 45 -7.52 9.09 10.06
N GLY A 46 -7.73 8.00 9.33
CA GLY A 46 -6.70 7.00 9.05
C GLY A 46 -5.55 7.58 8.25
N LEU A 47 -5.85 8.30 7.16
CA LEU A 47 -4.83 8.95 6.32
C LEU A 47 -3.98 9.95 7.09
N ARG A 48 -4.58 10.72 8.02
CA ARG A 48 -3.82 11.63 8.89
C ARG A 48 -2.83 10.90 9.80
N VAL A 49 -3.17 9.69 10.26
CA VAL A 49 -2.25 8.88 11.06
C VAL A 49 -1.16 8.28 10.17
N LEU A 50 -1.53 7.75 9.01
CA LEU A 50 -0.60 7.21 8.02
C LEU A 50 0.48 8.24 7.66
N ASN A 51 0.10 9.47 7.32
CA ASN A 51 1.04 10.55 6.98
C ASN A 51 2.00 10.91 8.13
N LYS A 52 1.56 10.77 9.39
CA LYS A 52 2.46 10.99 10.54
C LYS A 52 3.50 9.88 10.66
N VAL A 53 3.10 8.64 10.44
CA VAL A 53 4.03 7.50 10.46
C VAL A 53 5.03 7.65 9.32
N GLU A 54 4.55 7.95 8.11
CA GLU A 54 5.39 8.19 6.92
C GLU A 54 6.40 9.31 7.16
N GLN A 55 5.98 10.44 7.74
CA GLN A 55 6.87 11.56 8.03
C GLN A 55 7.99 11.18 9.00
N ILE A 56 7.71 10.41 10.05
CA ILE A 56 8.74 9.94 10.99
C ILE A 56 9.73 9.03 10.28
N VAL A 57 9.25 8.10 9.45
CA VAL A 57 10.13 7.21 8.66
C VAL A 57 11.05 8.03 7.77
N ARG A 58 10.50 9.01 7.04
CA ARG A 58 11.27 9.91 6.17
C ARG A 58 12.34 10.68 6.94
N GLU A 59 11.98 11.32 8.05
CA GLU A 59 12.91 12.10 8.87
C GLU A 59 14.10 11.28 9.37
N GLU A 60 13.86 10.03 9.77
CA GLU A 60 14.93 9.16 10.25
C GLU A 60 15.78 8.58 9.12
N MET A 61 15.20 8.32 7.94
CA MET A 61 15.95 7.92 6.75
C MET A 61 16.85 9.05 6.24
N ASP A 62 16.33 10.28 6.19
CA ASP A 62 17.11 11.48 5.84
C ASP A 62 18.26 11.69 6.83
N ARG A 63 18.00 11.52 8.13
CA ARG A 63 19.03 11.59 9.18
C ARG A 63 20.14 10.56 8.98
N ALA A 64 19.79 9.37 8.49
CA ALA A 64 20.75 8.31 8.18
C ALA A 64 21.50 8.53 6.85
N GLY A 65 21.13 9.55 6.07
CA GLY A 65 21.77 9.90 4.79
C GLY A 65 21.21 9.15 3.58
N ALA A 66 20.05 8.50 3.70
CA ALA A 66 19.34 7.96 2.54
C ALA A 66 18.77 9.11 1.68
N VAL A 67 18.56 8.86 0.38
CA VAL A 67 17.97 9.83 -0.55
C VAL A 67 16.69 9.24 -1.12
N GLU A 68 15.56 9.90 -0.85
CA GLU A 68 14.23 9.43 -1.27
C GLU A 68 14.00 9.60 -2.78
N LEU A 69 13.40 8.59 -3.40
CA LEU A 69 12.89 8.59 -4.78
C LEU A 69 11.60 7.76 -4.85
N LEU A 70 10.79 7.96 -5.89
CA LEU A 70 9.53 7.24 -6.08
C LEU A 70 9.54 6.46 -7.39
N MET A 71 9.49 5.13 -7.29
CA MET A 71 9.42 4.20 -8.41
C MET A 71 7.96 3.94 -8.85
N PRO A 72 7.72 3.56 -10.12
CA PRO A 72 6.39 3.17 -10.58
C PRO A 72 5.88 1.91 -9.90
N THR A 73 4.57 1.83 -9.70
CA THR A 73 3.91 0.64 -9.11
C THR A 73 3.79 -0.52 -10.09
N LEU A 74 3.75 -0.24 -11.40
CA LEU A 74 3.77 -1.24 -12.46
C LEU A 74 5.19 -1.40 -13.00
N GLN A 75 5.64 -2.65 -13.14
CA GLN A 75 6.98 -2.99 -13.59
C GLN A 75 6.91 -3.95 -14.79
N LEU A 76 7.94 -3.94 -15.65
CA LEU A 76 8.07 -4.87 -16.76
C LEU A 76 8.45 -6.26 -16.25
N ALA A 77 7.82 -7.31 -16.79
CA ALA A 77 8.18 -8.68 -16.46
C ALA A 77 9.62 -9.03 -16.85
N ASP A 78 10.13 -8.43 -17.94
CA ASP A 78 11.48 -8.70 -18.45
C ASP A 78 12.56 -8.36 -17.42
N LEU A 79 12.41 -7.25 -16.70
CA LEU A 79 13.29 -6.86 -15.61
C LEU A 79 13.38 -7.95 -14.51
N TRP A 80 12.27 -8.64 -14.22
CA TRP A 80 12.22 -9.73 -13.24
C TRP A 80 12.72 -11.07 -13.79
N ARG A 81 12.78 -11.22 -15.11
CA ARG A 81 13.38 -12.40 -15.76
C ARG A 81 14.89 -12.33 -15.72
N GLU A 82 15.46 -11.13 -15.80
CA GLU A 82 16.90 -10.92 -15.67
C GLU A 82 17.43 -11.40 -14.31
N SER A 83 16.69 -11.16 -13.23
CA SER A 83 17.02 -11.68 -11.89
C SER A 83 16.60 -13.14 -11.66
N GLY A 84 15.80 -13.72 -12.57
CA GLY A 84 15.17 -15.03 -12.40
C GLY A 84 14.03 -15.06 -11.38
N ARG A 85 13.64 -13.92 -10.79
CA ARG A 85 12.59 -13.87 -9.75
C ARG A 85 11.17 -13.92 -10.31
N TYR A 86 10.97 -13.65 -11.61
CA TYR A 86 9.62 -13.63 -12.21
C TYR A 86 8.82 -14.91 -11.94
N ASP A 87 9.41 -16.09 -12.16
CA ASP A 87 8.74 -17.38 -11.93
C ASP A 87 8.97 -17.94 -10.53
N ALA A 88 10.08 -17.57 -9.88
CA ALA A 88 10.40 -18.02 -8.52
C ALA A 88 9.50 -17.38 -7.45
N TYR A 89 8.96 -16.18 -7.68
CA TYR A 89 8.09 -15.48 -6.72
C TYR A 89 6.76 -16.21 -6.50
N GLY A 90 6.26 -16.91 -7.51
CA GLY A 90 5.06 -17.72 -7.42
C GLY A 90 3.74 -16.92 -7.47
N PRO A 91 2.65 -17.48 -6.93
CA PRO A 91 1.28 -17.04 -7.22
C PRO A 91 0.87 -15.73 -6.55
N GLU A 92 1.65 -15.21 -5.59
CA GLU A 92 1.37 -13.93 -4.95
C GLU A 92 1.69 -12.73 -5.86
N MET A 93 2.46 -12.94 -6.94
CA MET A 93 2.78 -11.91 -7.91
C MET A 93 1.57 -11.58 -8.80
N LEU A 94 1.07 -10.35 -8.70
CA LEU A 94 -0.02 -9.85 -9.54
C LEU A 94 0.50 -9.50 -10.94
N ARG A 95 0.39 -10.45 -11.86
CA ARG A 95 0.76 -10.30 -13.29
C ARG A 95 -0.38 -9.63 -14.08
N ILE A 96 -0.01 -8.75 -15.01
CA ILE A 96 -0.92 -7.93 -15.82
C ILE A 96 -0.46 -8.00 -17.28
N LEU A 97 -1.40 -8.13 -18.21
CA LEU A 97 -1.14 -7.93 -19.64
C LEU A 97 -1.77 -6.61 -20.06
N ASP A 98 -0.98 -5.75 -20.70
CA ASP A 98 -1.52 -4.52 -21.28
C ASP A 98 -2.23 -4.80 -22.62
N ARG A 99 -2.82 -3.75 -23.20
CA ARG A 99 -3.55 -3.83 -24.48
C ARG A 99 -2.66 -4.17 -25.70
N HIS A 100 -1.35 -4.17 -25.53
CA HIS A 100 -0.35 -4.52 -26.53
C HIS A 100 0.34 -5.85 -26.23
N GLU A 101 -0.26 -6.66 -25.34
CA GLU A 101 0.26 -7.96 -24.91
C GLU A 101 1.62 -7.89 -24.21
N ARG A 102 1.98 -6.72 -23.64
CA ARG A 102 3.18 -6.60 -22.81
C ARG A 102 2.91 -7.15 -21.42
N GLU A 103 3.84 -7.97 -20.94
CA GLU A 103 3.79 -8.50 -19.59
C GLU A 103 4.31 -7.49 -18.57
N LEU A 104 3.42 -7.13 -17.67
CA LEU A 104 3.64 -6.24 -16.56
C LEU A 104 3.32 -6.97 -15.25
N LEU A 105 3.73 -6.38 -14.14
CA LEU A 105 3.32 -6.80 -12.81
C LEU A 105 3.13 -5.60 -11.88
N TYR A 106 2.24 -5.73 -10.91
CA TYR A 106 2.21 -4.80 -9.79
C TYR A 106 3.34 -5.17 -8.83
N GLY A 107 4.34 -4.30 -8.70
CA GLY A 107 5.58 -4.57 -7.98
C GLY A 107 5.34 -4.97 -6.53
N PRO A 108 5.68 -6.21 -6.11
CA PRO A 108 5.61 -6.58 -4.70
C PRO A 108 6.82 -6.05 -3.90
N THR A 109 7.90 -5.70 -4.60
CA THR A 109 9.12 -5.04 -4.11
C THR A 109 9.87 -4.43 -5.31
N ASN A 110 11.05 -3.83 -5.09
CA ASN A 110 11.75 -3.01 -6.09
C ASN A 110 13.27 -3.29 -6.19
N GLU A 111 13.79 -4.44 -5.75
CA GLU A 111 15.24 -4.71 -5.80
C GLU A 111 15.80 -4.67 -7.24
N GLU A 112 15.10 -5.27 -8.20
CA GLU A 112 15.50 -5.23 -9.61
C GLU A 112 15.44 -3.81 -10.17
N MET A 113 14.36 -3.09 -9.85
CA MET A 113 14.13 -1.74 -10.38
C MET A 113 15.15 -0.73 -9.88
N VAL A 114 15.52 -0.77 -8.60
CA VAL A 114 16.55 0.14 -8.07
C VAL A 114 17.95 -0.24 -8.54
N THR A 115 18.17 -1.49 -8.97
CA THR A 115 19.45 -1.94 -9.52
C THR A 115 19.64 -1.49 -10.98
N ASP A 116 18.55 -1.34 -11.73
CA ASP A 116 18.55 -0.92 -13.14
C ASP A 116 18.72 0.60 -13.34
N ILE A 117 18.33 1.41 -12.35
CA ILE A 117 18.48 2.88 -12.35
C ILE A 117 19.95 3.29 -12.17
#